data_AF-A0ABD6VRS3-F1
#
_entry.id   AF-A0ABD6VRS3-F1
#
_cell.length_a   1.000
_cell.length_b   1.000
_cell.length_c   1.000
_cell.angle_alpha   90.00
_cell.angle_beta   90.00
_cell.angle_gamma   90.00
#
_symmetry.space_group_name_H-M   'P 1'
#
loop_
_entity.id
_entity.type
_entity.pdbx_description
1 polymer ?
#
loop_
_entity_poly.entity_id
_entity_poly.type
_entity_poly.pdbx_seq_one_letter_code
_entity_poly.pdbx_strand_id
1 'polypeptide(L)' 'MERATPCSVANVDDLIEQLKTICAEGFAYDIEEHAMGSYAIGLPLMNPDPLPLAISIVVPISRFHTQKCHRRRSEARC' A
#
# COMPACT_ATOMS: atom_id res chain seq x y z
N MET A 1 0.29 -1.52 -22.23
CA MET A 1 1.27 -1.83 -21.17
C MET A 1 1.01 -3.25 -20.70
N GLU A 2 2.07 -4.02 -20.48
CA GLU A 2 1.98 -5.36 -19.93
C GLU A 2 1.83 -5.27 -18.40
N ARG A 3 1.08 -6.19 -17.79
CA ARG A 3 0.90 -6.23 -16.33
C ARG A 3 2.16 -6.79 -15.68
N ALA A 4 2.67 -6.13 -14.64
CA ALA A 4 3.87 -6.59 -13.92
C ALA A 4 3.59 -7.89 -13.16
N THR A 5 2.39 -8.03 -12.60
CA THR A 5 1.90 -9.23 -11.93
C THR A 5 0.42 -9.47 -12.26
N PRO A 6 -0.13 -10.66 -11.94
CA PRO A 6 -1.58 -10.90 -12.01
C PRO A 6 -2.41 -10.01 -11.06
N CYS A 7 -1.77 -9.38 -10.08
CA CYS A 7 -2.41 -8.52 -9.07
C CYS A 7 -2.43 -7.04 -9.47
N SER A 8 -1.57 -6.60 -10.41
CA SER A 8 -1.51 -5.19 -10.84
C SER A 8 -2.88 -4.70 -11.31
N VAL A 9 -3.34 -3.52 -10.84
CA VAL A 9 -4.59 -2.91 -11.33
C VAL A 9 -4.63 -2.87 -12.86
N ALA A 10 -5.73 -3.34 -13.44
CA ALA A 10 -5.83 -3.64 -14.87
C ALA A 10 -6.69 -2.65 -15.68
N ASN A 11 -7.43 -1.76 -15.02
CA ASN A 11 -8.26 -0.77 -15.68
C ASN A 11 -8.20 0.58 -14.93
N VAL A 12 -8.66 1.62 -15.62
CA VAL A 12 -8.54 3.01 -15.16
C VAL A 12 -9.53 3.33 -14.04
N ASP A 13 -10.72 2.75 -14.06
CA ASP A 13 -11.76 3.04 -13.07
C ASP A 13 -11.35 2.56 -11.67
N ASP A 14 -10.82 1.33 -11.58
CA ASP A 14 -10.27 0.77 -10.34
C ASP A 14 -9.10 1.62 -9.82
N LEU A 15 -8.23 2.09 -10.72
CA LEU A 15 -7.11 2.96 -10.35
C LEU A 15 -7.60 4.30 -9.78
N ILE A 16 -8.62 4.90 -10.39
CA ILE A 16 -9.22 6.14 -9.89
C ILE A 16 -9.85 5.92 -8.51
N GLU A 17 -10.52 4.79 -8.29
CA GLU A 17 -11.09 4.46 -6.97
C GLU A 17 -10.01 4.27 -5.91
N GLN A 18 -8.92 3.58 -6.24
CA GLN A 18 -7.76 3.47 -5.36
C GLN A 18 -7.16 4.83 -5.03
N LEU A 19 -6.97 5.71 -6.01
CA LEU A 19 -6.44 7.07 -5.77
C LEU A 19 -7.34 7.89 -4.84
N LYS A 20 -8.67 7.79 -4.98
CA LYS A 20 -9.61 8.45 -4.06
C LYS A 20 -9.44 7.93 -2.62
N THR A 21 -9.27 6.63 -2.47
CA THR A 21 -9.03 6.00 -1.16
C THR A 21 -7.71 6.48 -0.57
N ILE A 22 -6.64 6.52 -1.36
CA ILE A 22 -5.32 7.03 -0.93
C ILE A 22 -5.41 8.49 -0.47
N CYS A 23 -6.12 9.33 -1.22
CA CYS A 23 -6.34 10.73 -0.83
C CYS A 23 -7.14 10.87 0.47
N ALA A 24 -8.09 9.96 0.73
CA ALA A 24 -8.90 9.97 1.95
C ALA A 24 -8.16 9.42 3.18
N GLU A 25 -7.36 8.37 3.01
CA GLU A 25 -6.66 7.67 4.10
C GLU A 25 -5.25 8.24 4.38
N GLY A 26 -4.63 8.86 3.39
CA GLY A 26 -3.29 9.46 3.51
C GLY A 26 -2.12 8.48 3.36
N PHE A 27 -2.36 7.26 2.90
CA PHE A 27 -1.33 6.28 2.55
C PHE A 27 -1.83 5.36 1.42
N ALA A 28 -0.90 4.63 0.79
CA ALA A 28 -1.17 3.68 -0.28
C ALA A 28 -0.65 2.29 0.09
N TYR A 29 -1.36 1.25 -0.36
CA TYR A 29 -0.89 -0.13 -0.30
C TYR A 29 -0.52 -0.61 -1.70
N ASP A 30 0.57 -1.36 -1.80
CA ASP A 30 0.87 -2.24 -2.94
C ASP A 30 0.81 -3.68 -2.42
N ILE A 31 -0.14 -4.46 -2.95
CA ILE A 31 -0.37 -5.85 -2.56
C ILE A 31 0.00 -6.74 -3.75
N GLU A 32 1.30 -7.04 -3.86
CA GLU A 32 1.88 -7.81 -4.97
C GLU A 32 1.60 -7.22 -6.35
N GLU A 33 1.29 -5.93 -6.47
CA GLU A 33 1.00 -5.28 -7.75
C GLU A 33 2.28 -5.00 -8.53
N HIS A 34 3.35 -4.65 -7.83
CA HIS A 34 4.67 -4.45 -8.41
C HIS A 34 5.50 -5.74 -8.50
N ALA A 35 5.44 -6.60 -7.46
CA ALA A 35 6.17 -7.87 -7.43
C ALA A 35 5.54 -8.90 -6.48
N MET A 36 5.47 -10.15 -6.95
CA MET A 36 5.01 -11.29 -6.13
C MET A 36 5.91 -11.51 -4.91
N GLY A 37 5.32 -11.87 -3.78
CA GLY A 37 6.02 -12.13 -2.52
C GLY A 37 6.33 -10.87 -1.69
N SER A 38 5.94 -9.68 -2.16
CA SER A 38 6.18 -8.41 -1.47
C SER A 38 4.92 -7.57 -1.32
N TYR A 39 4.78 -6.94 -0.15
CA TYR A 39 3.81 -5.86 0.07
C TYR A 39 4.57 -4.56 0.33
N ALA A 40 3.98 -3.43 -0.07
CA ALA A 40 4.50 -2.12 0.26
C ALA A 40 3.42 -1.19 0.84
N ILE A 41 3.88 -0.24 1.66
CA ILE A 41 3.06 0.89 2.12
C ILE A 41 3.76 2.17 1.71
N GLY A 42 3.07 3.02 0.95
CA GLY A 42 3.52 4.35 0.55
C GLY A 42 2.86 5.44 1.40
N LEU A 43 3.63 6.45 1.81
CA LEU A 43 3.11 7.65 2.44
C LEU A 43 3.58 8.89 1.69
N PRO A 44 2.71 9.90 1.50
CA PRO A 44 3.11 11.19 0.98
C PRO A 44 3.95 11.94 2.03
N LEU A 45 4.96 12.66 1.56
CA LEU A 45 5.75 13.57 2.37
C LEU A 45 5.33 15.00 2.02
N MET A 46 4.86 15.74 3.02
CA MET A 46 4.55 17.16 2.86
C MET A 46 5.84 17.97 2.85
N ASN A 47 6.09 18.66 1.75
CA ASN A 47 7.15 19.65 1.60
C ASN A 47 6.53 21.00 1.20
N PRO A 48 7.22 22.12 1.46
CA PRO A 48 6.75 23.45 1.03
C PRO A 48 6.82 23.63 -0.50
N ASP A 49 7.54 22.76 -1.20
CA ASP A 49 7.60 22.75 -2.66
C ASP A 49 6.33 22.15 -3.28
N PRO A 50 5.95 22.56 -4.50
CA PRO A 50 4.77 22.03 -5.18
C PRO A 50 4.94 20.57 -5.68
N LEU A 51 6.12 19.99 -5.53
CA LEU A 51 6.42 18.64 -6.01
C LEU A 51 6.11 17.61 -4.91
N PRO A 52 5.12 16.73 -5.11
CA PRO A 52 4.81 15.70 -4.13
C PRO A 52 5.98 14.71 -3.99
N LEU A 53 6.41 14.49 -2.76
CA LEU A 53 7.38 13.46 -2.40
C LEU A 53 6.66 12.29 -1.73
N ALA A 54 7.24 11.09 -1.78
CA ALA A 54 6.71 9.92 -1.10
C ALA A 54 7.81 9.03 -0.56
N ILE A 55 7.52 8.34 0.53
CA ILE A 55 8.34 7.25 1.06
C ILE A 55 7.56 5.94 0.95
N SER A 56 8.24 4.86 0.60
CA SER A 56 7.64 3.51 0.56
C SER A 56 8.45 2.54 1.39
N ILE A 57 7.76 1.71 2.18
CA ILE A 57 8.35 0.62 2.94
C ILE A 57 7.88 -0.68 2.31
N VAL A 58 8.84 -1.46 1.79
CA VAL A 58 8.58 -2.76 1.19
C VAL A 58 8.98 -3.87 2.15
N VAL A 59 8.11 -4.86 2.33
CA VAL A 59 8.37 -6.02 3.17
C VAL A 59 7.99 -7.32 2.47
N PRO A 60 8.69 -8.43 2.73
CA PRO A 60 8.21 -9.76 2.34
C PRO A 60 6.88 -10.07 3.01
N ILE A 61 5.96 -10.71 2.29
CA ILE A 61 4.60 -11.05 2.77
C ILE A 61 4.64 -11.83 4.08
N SER A 62 5.61 -12.74 4.23
CA SER A 62 5.82 -13.51 5.46
C SER A 62 6.00 -12.65 6.71
N ARG A 63 6.59 -11.45 6.58
CA ARG A 63 6.80 -10.50 7.69
C ARG A 63 5.58 -9.61 7.95
N PHE A 64 4.69 -9.47 6.97
CA PHE A 64 3.50 -8.65 7.10
C PHE A 64 2.37 -9.36 7.86
N HIS A 65 2.08 -10.63 7.51
CA HIS A 65 1.02 -11.41 8.19
C HIS A 65 1.29 -11.63 9.68
N THR A 66 2.57 -11.80 10.04
CA THR A 66 3.01 -11.97 11.43
C THR A 66 2.62 -10.78 12.31
N GLN A 67 2.59 -9.56 11.76
CA GLN A 67 2.27 -8.33 12.50
C GLN A 67 0.75 -8.11 12.66
N LYS A 68 -0.08 -8.42 11.65
CA LYS A 68 -1.55 -8.35 11.78
C LYS A 68 -2.08 -9.30 12.87
N CYS A 69 -1.45 -10.46 13.04
CA CYS A 69 -1.82 -11.42 14.10
C CYS A 69 -1.51 -10.89 15.52
N HIS A 70 -0.46 -10.08 15.68
CA HIS A 70 -0.11 -9.48 16.96
C HIS A 70 -1.05 -8.33 17.35
N ARG A 71 -1.43 -7.47 16.39
CA ARG A 71 -2.31 -6.31 16.66
C ARG A 71 -3.72 -6.71 17.12
N ARG A 72 -4.27 -7.80 16.58
CA ARG A 72 -5.56 -8.36 17.03
C ARG A 72 -5.53 -8.89 18.46
N ARG A 73 -4.37 -9.34 18.97
CA ARG A 73 -4.24 -9.83 20.36
C ARG A 73 -4.15 -8.70 21.38
N SER A 74 -3.62 -7.55 20.99
CA SER A 74 -3.52 -6.35 21.85
C SER A 74 -4.83 -5.57 21.93
N GLU A 75 -5.64 -5.56 20.87
CA GLU A 75 -6.96 -4.89 20.85
C GLU A 75 -8.07 -5.73 21.54
N ALA A 76 -7.87 -7.04 21.71
CA ALA A 76 -8.80 -7.93 22.42
C ALA A 76 -8.61 -7.95 23.95
N ARG A 77 -7.86 -6.98 24.51
CA ARG A 77 -7.54 -6.88 25.95
C ARG A 77 -7.99 -5.57 26.61
N CYS A 78 -8.80 -4.77 25.94
CA CYS A 78 -9.51 -3.62 26.50
C CYS A 78 -10.99 -3.93 26.68
#